data_AF-A0A227FJK7-F1
#
_entry.id   AF-A0A227FJK7-F1
#
_cell.length_a   1.000
_cell.length_b   1.000
_cell.length_c   1.000
_cell.angle_alpha   90.00
_cell.angle_beta   90.00
_cell.angle_gamma   90.00
#
_symmetry.space_group_name_H-M   'P 1'
#
loop_
_entity.id
_entity.type
_entity.pdbx_description
1 polymer ?
#
loop_
_entity_poly.entity_id
_entity_poly.type
_entity_poly.pdbx_seq_one_letter_code
_entity_poly.pdbx_strand_id
1 'polypeptide(L)' 'FSLTHGMIPLGSCTMKLNAAAEMIPITWPEFGSIHPFAPAEQAAGYAALAKDLKEKLCEITGYDAFSL' A
#
# COMPACT_ATOMS: atom_id res chain seq x y z
N PHE A 1 -12.98 21.75 1.06
CA PHE A 1 -13.20 21.11 -0.25
C PHE A 1 -12.39 19.82 -0.30
N SER A 2 -12.92 18.74 -0.86
CA SER A 2 -12.26 17.43 -0.95
C SER A 2 -12.65 16.74 -2.26
N LEU A 3 -12.05 15.58 -2.55
CA LEU A 3 -12.39 14.79 -3.75
C LEU A 3 -13.85 14.31 -3.79
N THR A 4 -14.58 14.35 -2.66
CA THR A 4 -16.03 14.05 -2.64
C THR A 4 -16.90 15.19 -3.18
N HIS A 5 -16.31 16.39 -3.37
CA HIS A 5 -17.04 17.59 -3.81
C HIS A 5 -16.74 17.95 -5.27
N GLY A 6 -15.56 17.59 -5.78
CA GLY A 6 -15.16 17.85 -7.16
C GLY A 6 -13.67 17.62 -7.38
N MET A 7 -13.23 17.87 -8.62
CA MET A 7 -11.82 17.71 -9.02
C MET A 7 -10.91 18.70 -8.28
N ILE A 8 -9.76 18.20 -7.80
CA ILE A 8 -8.68 19.00 -7.21
C ILE A 8 -7.44 18.90 -8.13
N PRO A 9 -7.28 19.79 -9.14
CA PRO A 9 -6.25 19.66 -10.18
C PRO A 9 -4.90 20.24 -9.74
N LEU A 10 -4.34 19.73 -8.64
CA LEU A 10 -3.02 20.14 -8.18
C LEU A 10 -1.94 19.43 -9.00
N GLY A 11 -1.20 20.21 -9.80
CA GLY A 11 -0.09 19.70 -10.60
C GLY A 11 0.95 18.96 -9.74
N SER A 12 1.50 17.86 -10.26
CA SER A 12 2.44 16.96 -9.55
C SER A 12 1.85 16.16 -8.37
N CYS A 13 0.66 16.50 -7.86
CA CYS A 13 0.09 15.83 -6.67
C CYS A 13 -0.64 14.52 -6.98
N THR A 14 -0.98 14.26 -8.25
CA THR A 14 -1.68 13.03 -8.66
C THR A 14 -2.94 12.74 -7.82
N MET A 15 -3.84 13.73 -7.71
CA MET A 15 -5.10 13.64 -6.94
C MET A 15 -6.11 12.70 -7.62
N LYS A 16 -5.83 11.39 -7.61
CA LYS A 16 -6.62 10.31 -8.22
C LYS A 16 -7.66 9.73 -7.23
N LEU A 17 -8.41 8.73 -7.68
CA LEU A 17 -9.31 7.96 -6.83
C LEU A 17 -8.53 7.23 -5.72
N ASN A 18 -9.03 7.35 -4.49
CA ASN A 18 -8.65 6.48 -3.37
C ASN A 18 -9.83 5.50 -3.18
N ALA A 19 -9.76 4.29 -3.75
CA ALA A 19 -10.93 3.42 -3.82
C ALA A 19 -11.28 2.82 -2.46
N ALA A 20 -12.57 2.70 -2.13
CA ALA A 20 -13.00 2.14 -0.84
C ALA A 20 -12.46 0.72 -0.62
N ALA A 21 -12.43 -0.11 -1.66
CA ALA A 21 -11.89 -1.47 -1.60
C ALA A 21 -10.39 -1.50 -1.25
N GLU A 22 -9.61 -0.51 -1.69
CA GLU A 22 -8.18 -0.38 -1.37
C GLU A 22 -7.96 0.13 0.06
N MET A 23 -8.90 0.93 0.59
CA MET A 23 -8.79 1.55 1.91
C MET A 23 -9.29 0.65 3.04
N ILE A 24 -10.22 -0.27 2.81
CA ILE A 24 -10.80 -1.13 3.85
C ILE A 24 -9.75 -1.98 4.59
N PRO A 25 -8.78 -2.64 3.92
CA PRO A 25 -7.84 -3.54 4.59
C PRO A 25 -6.94 -2.86 5.63
N ILE A 26 -6.72 -1.55 5.54
CA ILE A 26 -5.81 -0.84 6.46
C ILE A 26 -6.29 -0.87 7.93
N THR A 27 -7.58 -1.14 8.16
CA THR A 27 -8.18 -1.24 9.51
C THR A 27 -8.37 -2.66 9.99
N TRP A 28 -8.05 -3.68 9.17
CA TRP A 28 -8.12 -5.06 9.60
C TRP A 28 -7.07 -5.31 10.70
N PRO A 29 -7.41 -6.02 11.79
CA PRO A 29 -6.44 -6.31 12.86
C PRO A 29 -5.16 -7.00 12.38
N GLU A 30 -5.26 -7.83 11.36
CA GLU A 30 -4.16 -8.54 10.71
C GLU A 30 -3.12 -7.59 10.07
N PHE A 31 -3.52 -6.36 9.75
CA PHE A 31 -2.63 -5.29 9.32
C PHE A 31 -2.37 -4.30 10.47
N GLY A 32 -3.42 -3.68 11.01
CA GLY A 32 -3.31 -2.55 11.92
C GLY A 32 -2.90 -2.86 13.37
N SER A 33 -2.89 -4.14 13.78
CA SER A 33 -2.66 -4.53 15.19
C SER A 33 -1.40 -5.38 15.40
N ILE A 34 -0.48 -5.44 14.42
CA ILE A 34 0.82 -6.12 14.58
C ILE A 34 1.88 -5.10 14.98
N HIS A 35 2.60 -5.37 16.07
CA HIS A 35 3.73 -4.54 16.47
C HIS A 35 4.88 -4.68 15.45
N PRO A 36 5.57 -3.59 15.06
CA PRO A 36 6.61 -3.64 14.02
C PRO A 36 7.81 -4.53 14.35
N PHE A 37 8.07 -4.80 15.64
CA PHE A 37 9.10 -5.73 16.11
C PHE A 37 8.54 -7.07 16.61
N ALA A 38 7.33 -7.44 16.20
CA ALA A 38 6.81 -8.77 16.47
C ALA A 38 7.71 -9.85 15.82
N PRO A 39 7.78 -11.06 16.40
CA PRO A 39 8.46 -12.19 15.76
C PRO A 39 8.01 -12.40 14.32
N ALA A 40 8.94 -12.76 13.43
CA ALA A 40 8.70 -12.81 11.99
C ALA A 40 7.56 -13.77 11.60
N GLU A 41 7.39 -14.85 12.37
CA GLU A 41 6.33 -15.83 12.18
C GLU A 41 4.92 -15.22 12.35
N GLN A 42 4.79 -14.17 13.16
CA GLN A 42 3.52 -13.45 13.37
C GLN A 42 3.21 -12.50 12.20
N ALA A 43 4.20 -12.17 11.37
CA ALA A 43 4.09 -11.22 10.27
C ALA A 43 4.25 -11.88 8.88
N ALA A 44 4.05 -13.20 8.77
CA ALA A 44 4.20 -13.93 7.51
C ALA A 44 3.33 -13.35 6.36
N GLY A 45 2.13 -12.85 6.69
CA GLY A 45 1.27 -12.15 5.72
C GLY A 45 1.89 -10.86 5.16
N TYR A 46 2.56 -10.08 6.01
CA TYR A 46 3.30 -8.89 5.58
C TYR A 46 4.49 -9.24 4.68
N ALA A 47 5.21 -10.32 4.99
CA ALA A 47 6.31 -10.78 4.14
C ALA A 47 5.82 -11.20 2.75
N ALA A 48 4.69 -11.91 2.68
CA ALA A 48 4.05 -12.26 1.41
C ALA A 48 3.60 -11.02 0.61
N LEU A 49 2.97 -10.06 1.28
CA LEU A 49 2.56 -8.78 0.67
C LEU A 49 3.76 -7.99 0.12
N ALA A 50 4.84 -7.87 0.90
CA ALA A 50 6.03 -7.14 0.49
C ALA A 50 6.72 -7.80 -0.71
N LYS A 51 6.75 -9.13 -0.77
CA LYS A 51 7.29 -9.86 -1.91
C LYS A 51 6.48 -9.59 -3.18
N ASP A 52 5.17 -9.78 -3.13
CA ASP A 52 4.26 -9.56 -4.25
C ASP A 52 4.33 -8.11 -4.77
N LEU A 53 4.39 -7.12 -3.86
CA LEU A 53 4.52 -5.72 -4.25
C LEU A 53 5.88 -5.41 -4.90
N LYS A 54 6.98 -5.98 -4.39
CA LYS A 54 8.31 -5.81 -5.01
C LYS A 54 8.31 -6.33 -6.44
N GLU A 55 7.78 -7.54 -6.66
CA GLU A 55 7.72 -8.16 -7.99
C GLU A 55 6.94 -7.30 -8.98
N LYS A 56 5.76 -6.81 -8.58
CA LYS A 56 4.94 -5.91 -9.41
C LYS A 56 5.64 -4.58 -9.71
N LEU A 57 6.30 -3.99 -8.73
CA LEU A 57 7.04 -2.74 -8.93
C LEU A 57 8.23 -2.94 -9.88
N CYS A 58 9.01 -4.02 -9.72
CA CYS A 58 10.08 -4.38 -10.65
C CYS A 58 9.55 -4.58 -12.08
N GLU A 59 8.41 -5.24 -12.25
CA GLU A 59 7.77 -5.43 -13.56
C GLU A 59 7.35 -4.10 -14.20
N ILE A 60 6.74 -3.19 -13.42
CA ILE A 60 6.28 -1.89 -13.91
C ILE A 60 7.44 -0.97 -14.31
N THR A 61 8.55 -0.99 -13.55
CA THR A 61 9.64 -0.03 -13.73
C THR A 61 10.87 -0.57 -14.44
N GLY A 62 11.02 -1.90 -14.54
CA GLY A 62 12.22 -2.55 -15.08
C GLY A 62 13.44 -2.49 -14.16
N TYR A 63 13.25 -2.23 -12.85
CA TYR A 63 14.35 -2.27 -11.87
C TYR A 63 14.58 -3.69 -11.35
N ASP A 64 15.80 -3.95 -10.89
CA ASP A 64 16.17 -5.27 -10.35
C ASP A 64 15.55 -5.54 -8.96
N ALA A 65 15.38 -4.50 -8.13
CA ALA A 65 14.90 -4.66 -6.76
C ALA A 65 14.29 -3.39 -6.16
N PHE A 66 13.42 -3.58 -5.17
CA PHE A 66 12.83 -2.54 -4.33
C PHE A 66 13.03 -2.84 -2.84
N SER A 67 13.21 -1.78 -2.04
CA SER A 67 13.23 -1.85 -0.58
C SER A 67 11.82 -1.61 -0.02
N LEU A 68 11.28 -2.62 0.66
CA LEU A 68 10.07 -2.58 1.50
C LEU A 68 10.35 -3.36 2.77
#